data_AF-A0A957JMJ1-F1
#
_entry.id   AF-A0A957JMJ1-F1
#
_cell.length_a   1.000
_cell.length_b   1.000
_cell.length_c   1.000
_cell.angle_alpha   90.00
_cell.angle_beta   90.00
_cell.angle_gamma   90.00
#
_symmetry.space_group_name_H-M   'P 1'
#
loop_
_entity.id
_entity.type
_entity.pdbx_description
1 polymer ?
#
loop_
_entity_poly.entity_id
_entity_poly.type
_entity_poly.pdbx_seq_one_letter_code
_entity_poly.pdbx_strand_id
1 'polypeptide(L)'
;MQDAEKTTRLINSALRKSEGLGDKSLGELWGYFKALLRMIEASARRRYVGASWQSLALAMGAIVYFVNPLDFIPDIAFLGGLIDDVTILAYVIRWIKGDIDRFLQWEQQLTALPTPGSAD
;
A
#
# COMPACT_ATOMS: atom_id res chain seq x y z
N MET A 1 34.32 -23.06 -17.51
CA MET A 1 33.26 -22.96 -18.55
C MET A 1 31.85 -23.21 -17.99
N GLN A 2 31.63 -24.16 -17.05
CA GLN A 2 30.29 -24.41 -16.46
C GLN A 2 29.72 -23.27 -15.58
N ASP A 3 30.57 -22.48 -14.94
CA ASP A 3 30.10 -21.41 -14.03
C ASP A 3 29.47 -20.22 -14.76
N ALA A 4 29.89 -19.99 -16.02
CA ALA A 4 29.32 -18.94 -16.87
C ALA A 4 27.87 -19.25 -17.26
N GLU A 5 27.55 -20.51 -17.60
CA GLU A 5 26.18 -20.89 -17.96
C GLU A 5 25.22 -20.85 -16.76
N LYS A 6 25.69 -21.25 -15.58
CA LYS A 6 24.89 -21.18 -14.34
C LYS A 6 24.58 -19.72 -13.96
N THR A 7 25.57 -18.83 -14.07
CA THR A 7 25.41 -17.40 -13.79
C THR A 7 24.39 -16.77 -14.76
N THR A 8 24.50 -17.07 -16.05
CA THR A 8 23.55 -16.58 -17.07
C THR A 8 22.13 -17.10 -16.86
N ARG A 9 21.95 -18.34 -16.37
CA ARG A 9 20.62 -18.88 -16.02
C ARG A 9 20.03 -18.19 -14.79
N LEU A 10 20.83 -17.90 -13.77
CA LEU A 10 20.37 -17.18 -12.58
C LEU A 10 19.97 -15.75 -12.90
N ILE A 11 20.77 -15.05 -13.72
CA ILE A 11 20.45 -13.69 -14.18
C ILE A 11 19.15 -13.67 -15.00
N ASN A 12 19.00 -14.59 -15.96
CA ASN A 12 17.77 -14.65 -16.77
C ASN A 12 16.52 -15.06 -15.97
N SER A 13 16.69 -15.87 -14.91
CA SER A 13 15.59 -16.25 -14.03
C SER A 13 15.18 -15.09 -13.11
N ALA A 14 16.16 -14.32 -12.63
CA ALA A 14 15.92 -13.10 -11.85
C ALA A 14 15.25 -12.02 -12.70
N LEU A 15 15.73 -11.78 -13.93
CA LEU A 15 15.15 -10.81 -14.87
C LEU A 15 13.70 -11.15 -15.25
N ARG A 16 13.40 -12.41 -15.56
CA ARG A 16 12.05 -12.84 -15.92
C ARG A 16 11.08 -12.76 -14.73
N LYS A 17 11.59 -12.96 -13.51
CA LYS A 17 10.83 -12.81 -12.27
C LYS A 17 10.64 -11.33 -11.90
N SER A 18 11.62 -10.46 -12.16
CA SER A 18 11.50 -9.02 -11.95
C SER A 18 10.60 -8.34 -12.99
N GLU A 19 10.56 -8.79 -14.23
CA GLU A 19 9.63 -8.27 -15.26
C GLU A 19 8.15 -8.55 -14.89
N GLY A 20 7.88 -9.69 -14.24
CA GLY A 20 6.54 -10.01 -13.75
C GLY A 20 6.14 -9.32 -12.44
N LEU A 21 7.11 -8.90 -11.62
CA LEU A 21 6.89 -8.39 -10.27
C LEU A 21 7.17 -6.89 -10.10
N GLY A 22 8.01 -6.27 -10.94
CA GLY A 22 8.57 -4.95 -10.71
C GLY A 22 7.57 -3.83 -10.94
N ASP A 23 7.09 -3.66 -12.17
CA ASP A 23 6.39 -2.41 -12.53
C ASP A 23 4.89 -2.44 -12.18
N LYS A 24 4.24 -3.59 -12.42
CA LYS A 24 2.81 -3.77 -12.11
C LYS A 24 2.53 -3.83 -10.60
N SER A 25 3.34 -4.59 -9.85
CA SER A 25 3.12 -4.72 -8.40
C SER A 25 3.39 -3.42 -7.65
N LEU A 26 4.37 -2.63 -8.10
CA LEU A 26 4.62 -1.29 -7.54
C LEU A 26 3.47 -0.33 -7.86
N GLY A 27 2.97 -0.36 -9.09
CA GLY A 27 1.79 0.44 -9.49
C GLY A 27 0.55 0.10 -8.66
N GLU A 28 0.27 -1.19 -8.46
CA GLU A 28 -0.83 -1.65 -7.61
C GLU A 28 -0.66 -1.20 -6.15
N LEU A 29 0.53 -1.41 -5.57
CA LEU A 29 0.84 -0.99 -4.20
C LEU A 29 0.66 0.52 -4.01
N TRP A 30 1.11 1.31 -5.00
CA TRP A 30 0.93 2.75 -5.02
C TRP A 30 -0.55 3.16 -5.10
N GLY A 31 -1.35 2.40 -5.86
CA GLY A 31 -2.80 2.55 -5.92
C GLY A 31 -3.46 2.34 -4.55
N TYR A 32 -3.10 1.26 -3.84
CA TYR A 32 -3.60 1.00 -2.49
C TYR A 32 -3.14 2.06 -1.48
N PHE A 33 -1.90 2.54 -1.60
CA PHE A 33 -1.40 3.61 -0.75
C PHE A 33 -2.19 4.93 -0.93
N LYS A 34 -2.48 5.32 -2.17
CA LYS A 34 -3.35 6.49 -2.43
C LYS A 34 -4.78 6.26 -1.91
N ALA A 35 -5.31 5.05 -2.04
CA ALA A 35 -6.62 4.71 -1.49
C ALA A 35 -6.64 4.84 0.04
N LEU A 36 -5.56 4.42 0.71
CA LEU A 36 -5.40 4.60 2.16
C LEU A 36 -5.46 6.06 2.59
N LEU A 37 -4.73 6.94 1.93
CA LEU A 37 -4.73 8.38 2.24
C LEU A 37 -6.15 8.96 2.12
N ARG A 38 -6.87 8.62 1.03
CA ARG A 38 -8.25 9.07 0.82
C ARG A 38 -9.22 8.47 1.83
N MET A 39 -9.03 7.21 2.23
CA MET A 39 -9.84 6.55 3.26
C MET A 39 -9.71 7.25 4.61
N ILE A 40 -8.48 7.61 5.01
CA ILE A 40 -8.23 8.36 6.25
C ILE A 40 -8.86 9.74 6.15
N GLU A 41 -8.67 10.47 5.06
CA GLU A 41 -9.28 11.80 4.88
C GLU A 41 -10.81 11.74 4.92
N ALA A 42 -11.43 10.76 4.24
CA ALA A 42 -12.87 10.55 4.26
C ALA A 42 -13.38 10.19 5.66
N SER A 43 -12.62 9.38 6.41
CA SER A 43 -12.96 8.98 7.78
C SER A 43 -12.79 10.14 8.77
N ALA A 44 -11.73 10.94 8.64
CA ALA A 44 -11.47 12.13 9.45
C ALA A 44 -12.57 13.18 9.26
N ARG A 45 -13.08 13.33 8.03
CA ARG A 45 -14.23 14.18 7.72
C ARG A 45 -15.59 13.54 8.04
N ARG A 46 -15.62 12.37 8.69
CA ARG A 46 -16.85 11.59 9.00
C ARG A 46 -17.70 11.23 7.76
N ARG A 47 -17.15 11.32 6.55
CA ARG A 47 -17.83 10.97 5.30
C ARG A 47 -17.88 9.45 5.09
N TYR A 48 -16.90 8.74 5.61
CA TYR A 48 -16.81 7.28 5.56
C TYR A 48 -16.67 6.72 6.99
N VAL A 49 -17.52 5.76 7.35
CA VAL A 49 -17.51 5.06 8.65
C VAL A 49 -17.38 3.54 8.50
N GLY A 50 -17.09 3.07 7.27
CA GLY A 50 -16.98 1.64 6.96
C GLY A 50 -15.62 1.02 7.30
N ALA A 51 -14.62 1.84 7.65
CA ALA A 51 -13.31 1.35 8.10
C ALA A 51 -13.32 1.06 9.60
N SER A 52 -12.72 -0.06 10.00
CA SER A 52 -12.45 -0.33 11.42
C SER A 52 -11.44 0.66 12.01
N TRP A 53 -11.62 1.01 13.29
CA TRP A 53 -10.66 1.86 14.02
C TRP A 53 -9.24 1.29 13.98
N GLN A 54 -9.11 -0.04 14.07
CA GLN A 54 -7.82 -0.74 13.93
C GLN A 54 -7.19 -0.49 12.56
N SER A 55 -7.95 -0.58 11.48
CA SER A 55 -7.44 -0.30 10.13
C SER A 55 -7.02 1.15 9.95
N LEU A 56 -7.75 2.10 10.52
CA LEU A 56 -7.37 3.51 10.50
C LEU A 56 -6.09 3.76 11.31
N ALA A 57 -5.94 3.15 12.47
CA ALA A 57 -4.73 3.25 13.29
C ALA A 57 -3.51 2.66 12.57
N LEU A 58 -3.67 1.51 11.91
CA LEU A 58 -2.60 0.88 11.12
C LEU A 58 -2.25 1.67 9.87
N ALA A 59 -3.25 2.19 9.17
CA ALA A 59 -3.05 3.06 8.02
C ALA A 59 -2.27 4.33 8.42
N MET A 60 -2.66 4.95 9.54
CA MET A 60 -1.95 6.11 10.08
C MET A 60 -0.53 5.75 10.51
N GLY A 61 -0.33 4.63 11.20
CA GLY A 61 0.99 4.13 11.60
C GLY A 61 1.91 3.90 10.40
N ALA A 62 1.40 3.29 9.32
CA ALA A 62 2.16 3.07 8.08
C ALA A 62 2.54 4.38 7.38
N ILE A 63 1.66 5.39 7.38
CA ILE A 63 1.97 6.71 6.78
C ILE A 63 3.01 7.44 7.61
N VAL A 64 2.85 7.46 8.93
CA VAL A 64 3.79 8.13 9.82
C VAL A 64 5.17 7.46 9.74
N TYR A 65 5.21 6.14 9.71
CA TYR A 65 6.44 5.38 9.47
C TYR A 65 7.06 5.68 8.10
N PHE A 66 6.26 5.81 7.04
CA PHE A 66 6.75 6.17 5.70
C PHE A 66 7.31 7.59 5.63
N VAL A 67 6.71 8.55 6.34
CA VAL A 67 7.12 9.97 6.33
C VAL A 67 8.34 10.21 7.22
N ASN A 68 8.34 9.62 8.42
CA ASN A 68 9.43 9.75 9.38
C ASN A 68 9.65 8.41 10.12
N PRO A 69 10.43 7.48 9.56
CA PRO A 69 10.66 6.17 10.16
C PRO A 69 11.38 6.24 11.53
N LEU A 70 11.99 7.39 11.86
CA LEU A 70 12.79 7.58 13.07
C LEU A 70 12.00 8.10 14.29
N ASP A 71 10.76 8.58 14.11
CA ASP A 71 10.03 9.31 15.17
C ASP A 71 9.35 8.41 16.22
N PHE A 72 9.15 7.12 15.90
CA PHE A 72 8.40 6.16 16.73
C PHE A 72 9.27 5.13 17.44
N ILE A 73 10.60 5.33 17.43
CA ILE A 73 11.54 4.45 18.11
C ILE A 73 11.96 5.11 19.44
N PRO A 74 11.23 4.92 20.54
CA PRO A 74 11.84 5.01 21.85
C PRO A 74 12.80 3.81 21.99
N ASP A 75 14.11 4.05 21.86
CA ASP A 75 15.19 3.20 22.38
C ASP A 75 15.28 1.70 21.97
N ILE A 76 14.69 1.23 20.85
CA ILE A 76 14.78 -0.20 20.41
C ILE A 76 15.66 -0.42 19.16
N ALA A 77 16.19 0.63 18.54
CA ALA A 77 17.07 0.49 17.37
C ALA A 77 18.51 0.13 17.79
N PHE A 78 18.75 -1.11 18.22
CA PHE A 78 20.13 -1.62 18.35
C PHE A 78 20.59 -2.53 17.20
N LEU A 79 19.74 -3.21 16.42
CA LEU A 79 20.24 -4.13 15.37
C LEU A 79 19.28 -4.32 14.18
N GLY A 80 19.71 -3.87 12.99
CA GLY A 80 19.21 -4.26 11.65
C GLY A 80 18.17 -3.31 11.05
N GLY A 81 18.28 -2.76 9.85
CA GLY A 81 19.19 -3.01 8.72
C GLY A 81 18.46 -2.72 7.40
N LEU A 82 18.25 -1.43 7.07
CA LEU A 82 18.08 -0.78 5.76
C LEU A 82 17.14 -1.34 4.64
N ILE A 83 16.45 -2.47 4.80
CA ILE A 83 15.64 -3.10 3.72
C ILE A 83 14.11 -3.09 3.99
N ASP A 84 13.65 -2.65 5.16
CA ASP A 84 12.33 -3.07 5.67
C ASP A 84 11.10 -2.19 5.30
N ASP A 85 11.27 -1.01 4.70
CA ASP A 85 10.19 -0.01 4.64
C ASP A 85 9.06 -0.33 3.65
N VAL A 86 9.41 -0.77 2.44
CA VAL A 86 8.43 -1.20 1.42
C VAL A 86 7.77 -2.51 1.84
N THR A 87 8.50 -3.36 2.55
CA THR A 87 7.99 -4.65 3.07
C THR A 87 6.94 -4.41 4.15
N ILE A 88 7.20 -3.50 5.10
CA ILE A 88 6.25 -3.09 6.13
C ILE A 88 5.00 -2.46 5.48
N LEU A 89 5.18 -1.54 4.52
CA LEU A 89 4.08 -0.92 3.81
C LEU A 89 3.23 -1.96 3.06
N ALA A 90 3.87 -2.88 2.34
CA ALA A 90 3.19 -3.97 1.64
C ALA A 90 2.47 -4.92 2.60
N TYR A 91 3.07 -5.21 3.75
CA TYR A 91 2.46 -6.04 4.79
C TYR A 91 1.21 -5.39 5.38
N VAL A 92 1.30 -4.10 5.75
CA VAL A 92 0.15 -3.35 6.27
C VAL A 92 -0.96 -3.29 5.22
N ILE A 93 -0.65 -2.88 3.99
CA ILE A 93 -1.63 -2.85 2.88
C ILE A 93 -2.30 -4.20 2.71
N ARG A 94 -1.54 -5.30 2.75
CA ARG A 94 -2.10 -6.66 2.65
C ARG A 94 -3.02 -7.00 3.82
N TRP A 95 -2.69 -6.54 5.03
CA TRP A 95 -3.47 -6.83 6.23
C TRP A 95 -4.82 -6.09 6.25
N ILE A 96 -4.84 -4.83 5.80
CA ILE A 96 -6.06 -4.00 5.77
C ILE A 96 -6.69 -3.91 4.37
N LYS A 97 -6.25 -4.74 3.42
CA LYS A 97 -6.74 -4.73 2.03
C LYS A 97 -8.26 -4.82 1.95
N GLY A 98 -8.88 -5.64 2.80
CA GLY A 98 -10.35 -5.78 2.83
C GLY A 98 -11.07 -4.48 3.18
N ASP A 99 -10.53 -3.67 4.11
CA ASP A 99 -11.05 -2.34 4.43
C ASP A 99 -10.84 -1.36 3.26
N ILE A 100 -9.66 -1.42 2.61
CA ILE A 100 -9.37 -0.58 1.44
C ILE A 100 -10.30 -0.91 0.27
N ASP A 101 -10.56 -2.19 0.00
CA ASP A 101 -11.46 -2.64 -1.06
C ASP A 101 -12.90 -2.16 -0.80
N ARG A 102 -13.38 -2.25 0.46
CA ARG A 102 -14.68 -1.70 0.85
C ARG A 102 -14.75 -0.18 0.66
N PHE A 103 -13.68 0.53 1.00
CA PHE A 103 -13.58 1.97 0.76
C PHE A 103 -13.64 2.31 -0.73
N LEU A 104 -12.89 1.58 -1.57
CA LEU A 104 -12.89 1.78 -3.03
C LEU A 104 -14.27 1.54 -3.65
N GLN A 105 -15.00 0.51 -3.20
CA GLN A 105 -16.36 0.25 -3.65
C GLN A 105 -17.32 1.40 -3.29
N TRP A 106 -17.23 1.90 -2.06
CA TRP A 106 -18.02 3.06 -1.63
C TRP A 106 -17.67 4.32 -2.43
N GLU A 107 -16.39 4.55 -2.72
CA GLU A 107 -15.94 5.70 -3.49
C GLU A 107 -16.41 5.66 -4.95
N GLN A 108 -16.43 4.47 -5.56
CA GLN A 108 -17.00 4.25 -6.88
C GLN A 108 -18.51 4.53 -6.89
N GLN A 109 -19.24 4.10 -5.87
CA GLN A 109 -20.67 4.40 -5.74
C GLN A 109 -20.92 5.90 -5.68
N LEU A 110 -20.13 6.67 -4.92
CA LEU A 110 -20.24 8.13 -4.88
C LEU A 110 -20.02 8.80 -6.23
N THR A 111 -19.11 8.28 -7.04
CA THR A 111 -18.78 8.82 -8.37
C THR A 111 -19.82 8.43 -9.41
N ALA A 112 -20.47 7.26 -9.23
CA ALA A 112 -21.53 6.75 -10.09
C ALA A 112 -22.92 7.32 -9.79
N LEU A 113 -23.09 8.07 -8.69
CA LEU A 113 -24.34 8.77 -8.43
C LEU A 113 -24.56 9.84 -9.51
N PRO A 114 -25.68 9.81 -10.25
CA PRO A 114 -26.00 10.87 -11.18
C PRO A 114 -26.04 12.19 -10.42
N THR A 115 -25.34 13.20 -10.92
CA THR A 115 -25.39 14.56 -10.39
C THR A 115 -26.86 14.96 -10.33
N PRO A 116 -27.41 15.38 -9.17
CA PRO A 116 -28.75 15.92 -9.11
C PRO A 116 -28.74 17.22 -9.93
N GLY A 117 -29.19 17.16 -11.19
CA GLY A 117 -29.12 18.27 -12.12
C GLY A 117 -28.91 17.94 -13.60
N SER A 118 -28.85 16.66 -14.01
CA SER A 118 -28.83 16.29 -15.45
C SER A 118 -30.14 15.66 -15.94
N ALA A 119 -31.25 15.91 -15.25
CA ALA A 119 -32.58 15.53 -15.67
C ALA A 119 -33.40 16.81 -15.92
N ASP A 120 -33.00 17.57 -16.94
CA ASP A 120 -33.79 18.63 -17.58
C ASP A 120 -33.49 18.62 -19.10
#